data_AF-A0A524LIZ8-F1
#
_entry.id   AF-A0A524LIZ8-F1
#
_cell.length_a   1.000
_cell.length_b   1.000
_cell.length_c   1.000
_cell.angle_alpha   90.00
_cell.angle_beta   90.00
_cell.angle_gamma   90.00
#
_symmetry.space_group_name_H-M   'P 1'
#
loop_
_entity.id
_entity.type
_entity.pdbx_description
1 polymer ?
#
loop_
_entity_poly.entity_id
_entity_poly.type
_entity_poly.pdbx_seq_one_letter_code
_entity_poly.pdbx_strand_id
1 'polypeptide(L)' 'MELPDQVEEIPSGKNIVVFCPSNFRSTLVYAYLTTLGYESVRILSGGYYGLVDILMPGKVYKHVTSQ' A
#
# COMPACT_ATOMS: atom_id res chain seq x y z
N MET A 1 13.86 8.43 -7.62
CA MET A 1 12.84 7.36 -7.41
C MET A 1 13.65 6.10 -7.21
N GLU A 2 13.96 5.79 -5.96
CA GLU A 2 15.00 4.82 -5.54
C GLU A 2 14.43 3.41 -5.31
N LEU A 3 13.18 3.16 -5.72
CA LEU A 3 12.53 1.86 -5.56
C LEU A 3 13.28 0.70 -6.25
N PRO A 4 13.89 0.88 -7.45
CA PRO A 4 14.63 -0.21 -8.10
C PRO A 4 15.79 -0.71 -7.25
N ASP A 5 16.45 0.18 -6.52
CA ASP A 5 17.63 -0.12 -5.69
C ASP A 5 17.29 -0.83 -4.37
N GLN A 6 16.02 -0.81 -3.95
CA GLN A 6 15.55 -1.33 -2.65
C GLN A 6 14.43 -2.38 -2.78
N VAL A 7 14.15 -2.87 -3.99
CA VAL A 7 13.03 -3.78 -4.23
C VAL A 7 13.19 -5.13 -3.52
N GLU A 8 14.42 -5.52 -3.20
CA GLU A 8 14.76 -6.74 -2.45
C GLU A 8 14.34 -6.67 -0.97
N GLU A 9 14.13 -5.48 -0.41
CA GLU A 9 13.63 -5.32 0.97
C GLU A 9 12.14 -5.62 1.07
N ILE A 10 11.42 -5.66 -0.06
CA ILE A 10 9.99 -5.92 -0.08
C ILE A 10 9.78 -7.44 0.00
N PRO A 11 9.11 -7.95 1.05
CA PRO A 11 8.93 -9.39 1.20
C PRO A 11 7.97 -9.92 0.14
N SER A 12 8.47 -10.84 -0.70
CA SER A 12 7.64 -11.60 -1.64
C SER A 12 6.71 -12.55 -0.86
N GLY A 13 5.46 -12.68 -1.32
CA GLY A 13 4.45 -13.55 -0.69
C GLY A 13 3.60 -12.92 0.41
N LYS A 14 3.74 -11.62 0.71
CA LYS A 14 2.82 -10.88 1.60
C LYS A 14 1.88 -9.97 0.82
N ASN A 15 0.77 -9.59 1.44
CA ASN A 15 -0.09 -8.53 0.92
C ASN A 15 0.64 -7.18 1.02
N ILE A 16 0.89 -6.56 -0.13
CA ILE A 16 1.55 -5.25 -0.24
C ILE A 16 0.51 -4.22 -0.63
N VAL A 17 0.40 -3.15 0.15
CA VAL A 17 -0.48 -2.02 -0.14
C VAL A 17 0.37 -0.79 -0.41
N VAL A 18 0.26 -0.24 -1.61
CA VAL A 18 1.03 0.93 -2.06
C VAL A 18 0.12 2.15 -2.05
N PHE A 19 0.59 3.27 -1.52
CA PHE A 19 -0.15 4.53 -1.48
C PHE A 19 0.75 5.72 -1.80
N CYS A 20 0.16 6.81 -2.29
CA CYS A 20 0.83 8.09 -2.48
C CYS A 20 -0.24 9.19 -2.46
N PRO A 21 0.13 10.47 -2.29
CA PRO A 21 -0.84 11.55 -2.14
C PRO A 21 -1.88 11.66 -3.27
N SER A 22 -1.50 11.35 -4.51
CA SER A 22 -2.34 11.53 -5.71
C SER A 22 -2.55 10.26 -6.54
N ASN A 23 -2.23 9.09 -5.99
CA ASN A 23 -2.23 7.76 -6.64
C ASN A 23 -1.32 7.58 -7.87
N PHE A 24 -0.79 8.65 -8.47
CA PHE A 24 0.06 8.55 -9.66
C PHE A 24 1.32 7.69 -9.45
N ARG A 25 2.09 7.97 -8.38
CA ARG A 25 3.31 7.21 -8.07
C ARG A 25 3.00 5.77 -7.65
N SER A 26 1.87 5.56 -6.99
CA SER A 26 1.42 4.23 -6.58
C SER A 26 1.08 3.35 -7.77
N THR A 27 0.50 3.92 -8.84
CA THR A 27 0.25 3.19 -10.08
C THR A 27 1.54 2.75 -10.76
N LEU A 28 2.56 3.62 -10.79
CA LEU A 28 3.88 3.26 -11.34
C LEU A 28 4.53 2.13 -10.53
N VAL A 29 4.53 2.25 -9.21
CA VAL A 29 5.08 1.22 -8.30
C VAL A 29 4.29 -0.09 -8.40
N TYR A 30 2.95 -0.02 -8.48
CA TYR A 30 2.10 -1.19 -8.67
C TYR A 30 2.48 -1.92 -9.95
N ALA A 31 2.54 -1.21 -11.08
CA ALA A 31 2.93 -1.80 -12.35
C ALA A 31 4.34 -2.42 -12.27
N TYR A 32 5.29 -1.73 -11.65
CA TYR A 32 6.65 -2.23 -11.46
C TYR A 32 6.67 -3.53 -10.63
N LEU A 33 6.02 -3.57 -9.47
CA LEU A 33 5.96 -4.78 -8.64
C LEU A 33 5.22 -5.93 -9.33
N THR A 34 4.17 -5.65 -10.09
CA THR A 34 3.49 -6.67 -10.90
C THR A 34 4.43 -7.27 -11.95
N THR A 35 5.26 -6.46 -12.62
CA THR A 35 6.24 -6.99 -13.59
C THR A 35 7.33 -7.87 -12.94
N LEU A 36 7.58 -7.67 -11.64
CA LEU A 36 8.53 -8.48 -10.86
C LEU A 36 7.92 -9.76 -10.27
N GLY A 37 6.62 -10.02 -10.52
CA GLY A 37 5.96 -11.25 -10.07
C GLY A 37 5.35 -11.16 -8.66
N TYR A 38 5.19 -9.96 -8.09
CA TYR A 38 4.44 -9.81 -6.85
C TYR A 38 2.94 -10.03 -7.11
N GLU A 39 2.38 -11.10 -6.55
CA GLU A 39 0.99 -11.51 -6.80
C GLU A 39 -0.05 -10.70 -6.00
N SER A 40 0.33 -10.25 -4.80
CA SER A 40 -0.59 -9.63 -3.84
C SER A 40 -0.31 -8.14 -3.62
N VAL A 41 -0.27 -7.36 -4.70
CA VAL A 41 -0.10 -5.90 -4.65
C VAL A 41 -1.46 -5.20 -4.81
N ARG A 42 -1.75 -4.20 -3.99
CA ARG A 42 -2.96 -3.37 -4.10
C ARG A 42 -2.60 -1.89 -3.95
N ILE A 43 -3.37 -1.03 -4.61
CA ILE A 43 -3.26 0.42 -4.43
C ILE A 43 -4.29 0.88 -3.41
N LEU A 44 -3.87 1.66 -2.42
CA LEU A 44 -4.79 2.26 -1.46
C LEU A 44 -5.58 3.39 -2.13
N SER A 45 -6.89 3.20 -2.26
CA SER A 45 -7.81 4.21 -2.77
C SER A 45 -7.86 5.41 -1.82
N GLY A 46 -7.86 6.63 -2.36
CA GLY A 46 -7.88 7.87 -1.56
C GLY A 46 -6.51 8.36 -1.06
N GLY A 47 -5.41 7.66 -1.41
CA GLY A 47 -4.05 8.13 -1.14
C GLY A 47 -3.79 8.38 0.34
N TYR A 48 -3.21 9.55 0.64
CA TYR A 48 -2.91 9.93 2.03
C TYR A 48 -4.18 10.08 2.90
N TYR A 49 -5.26 10.64 2.35
CA TYR A 49 -6.52 10.80 3.09
C TYR A 49 -7.21 9.46 3.36
N GLY A 50 -7.18 8.54 2.39
CA GLY A 50 -7.66 7.17 2.59
C GLY A 50 -6.88 6.45 3.70
N LEU A 51 -5.57 6.65 3.76
CA LEU A 51 -4.74 6.09 4.84
C LEU A 51 -5.10 6.66 6.21
N VAL A 52 -5.24 7.99 6.31
CA VAL A 52 -5.59 8.66 7.56
C VAL A 52 -6.98 8.26 8.03
N ASP A 53 -7.97 8.14 7.13
CA ASP A 53 -9.32 7.71 7.50
C ASP A 53 -9.35 6.31 8.12
N ILE A 54 -8.52 5.40 7.60
CA ILE A 54 -8.40 4.04 8.11
C ILE A 54 -7.60 3.99 9.42
N LEU A 55 -6.48 4.72 9.51
CA LEU A 55 -5.56 4.68 10.66
C LEU A 55 -5.99 5.56 11.84
N MET A 56 -6.99 6.42 11.66
CA MET A 56 -7.55 7.23 12.74
C MET A 56 -7.99 6.32 13.91
N PRO A 57 -7.43 6.52 15.12
CA PRO A 57 -7.64 5.59 16.25
C PRO A 57 -9.12 5.42 16.60
N GLY A 58 -9.95 6.45 16.41
CA GLY A 58 -11.40 6.36 16.64
C GLY A 58 -12.16 5.42 15.69
N LYS A 59 -11.62 5.13 14.50
CA LYS A 59 -12.20 4.19 13.52
C LYS A 59 -11.55 2.80 13.58
N VAL A 60 -10.24 2.73 13.84
CA VAL A 60 -9.51 1.47 14.08
C VAL A 60 -10.05 0.74 15.31
N TYR A 61 -10.26 1.47 16.42
CA TYR A 61 -10.74 0.89 17.67
C TYR A 61 -12.08 0.18 17.49
N LYS A 62 -13.00 0.74 16.70
CA LYS A 62 -14.31 0.12 16.41
C LYS A 62 -14.21 -1.19 15.62
N HIS A 63 -13.22 -1.32 14.74
CA HIS A 63 -13.02 -2.53 13.95
C HIS A 63 -12.18 -3.59 14.68
N VAL A 64 -11.29 -3.19 15.58
CA VAL A 64 -10.47 -4.09 16.39
C VAL A 64 -11.22 -4.62 17.63
N THR A 65 -12.10 -3.81 18.23
CA THR A 65 -12.86 -4.17 19.44
C THR A 65 -14.22 -4.82 19.13
N SER A 66 -14.60 -4.96 17.85
CA SER A 66 -15.82 -5.67 17.42
C SER A 66 -15.55 -7.12 16.97
N GLN A 67 -14.51 -7.75 17.51
CA GLN A 67 -14.33 -9.21 17.52
C GLN A 67 -14.42 -9.73 18.95
#